data_AF-A0A6I5RJ39-F1
#
_entry.id   AF-A0A6I5RJ39-F1
#
_cell.length_a   1.000
_cell.length_b   1.000
_cell.length_c   1.000
_cell.angle_alpha   90.00
_cell.angle_beta   90.00
_cell.angle_gamma   90.00
#
_symmetry.space_group_name_H-M   'P 1'
#
loop_
_entity.id
_entity.type
_entity.pdbx_description
1 polymer ?
#
loop_
_entity_poly.entity_id
_entity_poly.type
_entity_poly.pdbx_seq_one_letter_code
_entity_poly.pdbx_strand_id
1 'polypeptide(L)'
;GLTEFDRSQFAKALFLPEATLAQPTTFREAQFGQPVNLRGAALMNQVDFGDASFVPGAYLNVAGMQFNPDEAKLLGNRGQIGSVISVPTLQGNETLLRNLVRNFRSLEQISDANQINYLTEELRLRELSKFLAGVNLNSASEAKLLRIGFSENQVQAIVQARSQQRLRSSTDLLKLEGLDLATYVKVRDRIVVSDRRGLVGWLSTATQWLILSSLLWLTAFGTSAGLVLGVGVMAIALYALLFWLVDRLRRLRPVPIVPTTEESLWMLGSTGTLALLGLSAIINNAEFPLRTLLCLGLITLPVPAVLLTRLYRQGRFHDQLTVSYFMEDGSMRELRILINRLPIIPKFPFYRERYTNILWDRRWNWMNYLDLSLNNLLRFGFNDIRLRDENLPGLITTLVWYQWSLGLLYIALLFWTLSRTIPGLNLLIYFK
;
A
#
# COMPACT_ATOMS: atom_id res chain seq x y z
N GLY A 1 29.53 -31.64 -12.52
CA GLY A 1 30.51 -30.60 -12.90
C GLY A 1 29.82 -29.26 -12.85
N LEU A 2 30.50 -28.23 -12.35
CA LEU A 2 30.03 -26.85 -12.28
C LEU A 2 29.90 -26.26 -13.70
N THR A 3 28.84 -25.49 -13.96
CA THR A 3 28.73 -24.67 -15.18
C THR A 3 29.01 -23.21 -14.81
N GLU A 4 30.00 -22.58 -15.42
CA GLU A 4 30.51 -21.28 -15.01
C GLU A 4 30.45 -20.26 -16.16
N PHE A 5 29.81 -19.13 -15.89
CA PHE A 5 29.70 -17.97 -16.77
C PHE A 5 30.19 -16.70 -16.07
N ASP A 6 31.09 -16.84 -15.11
CA ASP A 6 31.57 -15.74 -14.28
C ASP A 6 32.26 -14.67 -15.15
N ARG A 7 32.03 -13.39 -14.81
CA ARG A 7 32.51 -12.20 -15.56
C ARG A 7 32.12 -12.15 -17.04
N SER A 8 31.18 -12.99 -17.47
CA SER A 8 30.72 -13.00 -18.85
C SER A 8 29.85 -11.78 -19.17
N GLN A 9 29.96 -11.28 -20.40
CA GLN A 9 29.14 -10.18 -20.89
C GLN A 9 28.12 -10.70 -21.90
N PHE A 10 26.85 -10.61 -21.54
CA PHE A 10 25.72 -10.98 -22.39
C PHE A 10 25.12 -9.73 -23.02
N ALA A 11 25.61 -9.36 -24.20
CA ALA A 11 25.08 -8.22 -24.96
C ALA A 11 23.66 -8.46 -25.51
N LYS A 12 23.26 -9.73 -25.67
CA LYS A 12 21.94 -10.17 -26.12
C LYS A 12 21.26 -11.01 -25.06
N ALA A 13 19.95 -11.18 -25.20
CA ALA A 13 19.14 -11.97 -24.27
C ALA A 13 19.65 -13.41 -24.18
N LEU A 14 19.77 -13.91 -22.95
CA LEU A 14 20.14 -15.30 -22.67
C LEU A 14 18.85 -16.12 -22.59
N PHE A 15 18.68 -17.08 -23.52
CA PHE A 15 17.50 -17.92 -23.59
C PHE A 15 17.81 -19.32 -23.09
N LEU A 16 17.23 -19.67 -21.94
CA LEU A 16 17.27 -21.01 -21.36
C LEU A 16 15.84 -21.51 -21.02
N PRO A 17 14.88 -21.43 -21.97
CA PRO A 17 13.53 -21.92 -21.71
C PRO A 17 13.55 -23.44 -21.53
N GLU A 18 12.80 -23.95 -20.57
CA GLU A 18 12.65 -25.39 -20.29
C GLU A 18 13.98 -26.11 -20.02
N ALA A 19 15.04 -25.37 -19.69
CA ALA A 19 16.35 -25.93 -19.38
C ALA A 19 16.36 -26.61 -18.00
N THR A 20 16.98 -27.78 -17.90
CA THR A 20 17.22 -28.47 -16.63
C THR A 20 18.62 -28.15 -16.12
N LEU A 21 18.69 -27.34 -15.06
CA LEU A 21 19.93 -26.97 -14.38
C LEU A 21 20.20 -28.00 -13.27
N ALA A 22 20.75 -29.15 -13.69
CA ALA A 22 21.04 -30.28 -12.80
C ALA A 22 22.28 -30.05 -11.92
N GLN A 23 23.23 -29.26 -12.40
CA GLN A 23 24.48 -28.93 -11.71
C GLN A 23 24.47 -27.48 -11.26
N PRO A 24 25.28 -27.11 -10.25
CA PRO A 24 25.46 -25.72 -9.89
C PRO A 24 25.84 -24.90 -11.12
N THR A 25 25.19 -23.75 -11.31
CA THR A 25 25.43 -22.82 -12.41
C THR A 25 25.71 -21.43 -11.83
N THR A 26 26.83 -20.83 -12.20
CA THR A 26 27.25 -19.53 -11.67
C THR A 26 27.34 -18.49 -12.78
N PHE A 27 26.84 -17.29 -12.48
CA PHE A 27 26.85 -16.08 -13.29
C PHE A 27 27.46 -14.93 -12.49
N ARG A 28 28.45 -15.21 -11.65
CA ARG A 28 28.98 -14.21 -10.74
C ARG A 28 29.70 -13.11 -11.50
N GLU A 29 29.50 -11.87 -11.12
CA GLU A 29 30.04 -10.68 -11.82
C GLU A 29 29.63 -10.60 -13.31
N ALA A 30 28.64 -11.38 -13.76
CA ALA A 30 28.17 -11.34 -15.14
C ALA A 30 27.39 -10.05 -15.43
N GLN A 31 27.43 -9.60 -16.68
CA GLN A 31 26.73 -8.38 -17.11
C GLN A 31 25.66 -8.74 -18.15
N PHE A 32 24.41 -8.42 -17.84
CA PHE A 32 23.27 -8.68 -18.71
C PHE A 32 22.75 -7.39 -19.32
N GLY A 33 22.97 -7.21 -20.62
CA GLY A 33 22.44 -6.08 -21.40
C GLY A 33 20.98 -6.27 -21.85
N GLN A 34 20.45 -7.49 -21.75
CA GLN A 34 19.11 -7.88 -22.17
C GLN A 34 18.52 -8.93 -21.22
N PRO A 35 17.22 -9.27 -21.31
CA PRO A 35 16.59 -10.20 -20.40
C PRO A 35 17.21 -11.61 -20.40
N VAL A 36 17.25 -12.22 -19.23
CA VAL A 36 17.60 -13.63 -19.03
C VAL A 36 16.30 -14.41 -18.90
N ASN A 37 16.09 -15.40 -19.76
CA ASN A 37 14.84 -16.13 -19.85
C ASN A 37 15.00 -17.57 -19.36
N LEU A 38 14.56 -17.80 -18.12
CA LEU A 38 14.47 -19.11 -17.45
C LEU A 38 13.03 -19.65 -17.45
N ARG A 39 12.20 -19.27 -18.44
CA ARG A 39 10.81 -19.70 -18.50
C ARG A 39 10.72 -21.23 -18.52
N GLY A 40 9.98 -21.83 -17.60
CA GLY A 40 9.80 -23.28 -17.54
C GLY A 40 11.05 -24.06 -17.13
N ALA A 41 12.15 -23.40 -16.76
CA ALA A 41 13.38 -24.07 -16.37
C ALA A 41 13.19 -24.88 -15.08
N ALA A 42 13.90 -25.99 -14.96
CA ALA A 42 13.93 -26.82 -13.75
C ALA A 42 15.28 -26.65 -13.05
N LEU A 43 15.27 -26.10 -11.84
CA LEU A 43 16.45 -25.93 -11.02
C LEU A 43 16.53 -27.07 -10.00
N MET A 44 17.54 -27.93 -10.13
CA MET A 44 17.76 -29.07 -9.22
C MET A 44 18.87 -28.83 -8.20
N ASN A 45 19.62 -27.74 -8.34
CA ASN A 45 20.74 -27.40 -7.47
C ASN A 45 20.82 -25.87 -7.31
N GLN A 46 21.99 -25.27 -7.44
CA GLN A 46 22.18 -23.83 -7.24
C GLN A 46 22.31 -23.06 -8.56
N VAL A 47 21.67 -21.89 -8.63
CA VAL A 47 21.99 -20.85 -9.61
C VAL A 47 22.42 -19.59 -8.85
N ASP A 48 23.61 -19.09 -9.17
CA ASP A 48 24.21 -17.95 -8.47
C ASP A 48 24.37 -16.74 -9.39
N PHE A 49 23.70 -15.63 -9.05
CA PHE A 49 23.83 -14.32 -9.68
C PHE A 49 24.56 -13.30 -8.79
N GLY A 50 25.43 -13.76 -7.89
CA GLY A 50 26.22 -12.90 -7.01
C GLY A 50 27.04 -11.87 -7.80
N ASP A 51 26.92 -10.59 -7.46
CA ASP A 51 27.56 -9.48 -8.16
C ASP A 51 27.21 -9.34 -9.65
N ALA A 52 26.17 -10.04 -10.12
CA ALA A 52 25.66 -9.87 -11.47
C ALA A 52 25.00 -8.49 -11.62
N SER A 53 25.19 -7.86 -12.77
CA SER A 53 24.61 -6.56 -13.09
C SER A 53 23.59 -6.68 -14.23
N PHE A 54 22.44 -6.03 -14.05
CA PHE A 54 21.38 -5.94 -15.03
C PHE A 54 21.23 -4.48 -15.45
N VAL A 55 21.42 -4.20 -16.74
CA VAL A 55 21.20 -2.85 -17.31
C VAL A 55 19.71 -2.49 -17.20
N PRO A 56 19.31 -1.21 -17.07
CA PRO A 56 17.90 -0.82 -17.05
C PRO A 56 17.10 -1.45 -18.20
N GLY A 57 16.06 -2.21 -17.85
CA GLY A 57 15.22 -2.96 -18.81
C GLY A 57 15.62 -4.43 -19.01
N ALA A 58 16.80 -4.86 -18.53
CA ALA A 58 17.13 -6.28 -18.38
C ALA A 58 16.48 -6.83 -17.10
N TYR A 59 15.94 -8.04 -17.19
CA TYR A 59 15.25 -8.72 -16.10
C TYR A 59 15.42 -10.23 -16.21
N LEU A 60 15.20 -10.93 -15.11
CA LEU A 60 15.21 -12.38 -15.02
C LEU A 60 13.77 -12.92 -15.11
N ASN A 61 13.39 -13.40 -16.30
CA ASN A 61 12.09 -14.04 -16.50
C ASN A 61 12.12 -15.47 -15.96
N VAL A 62 11.42 -15.72 -14.86
CA VAL A 62 11.35 -17.03 -14.20
C VAL A 62 9.98 -17.69 -14.35
N ALA A 63 9.12 -17.20 -15.24
CA ALA A 63 7.75 -17.71 -15.39
C ALA A 63 7.72 -19.24 -15.60
N GLY A 64 6.96 -19.96 -14.78
CA GLY A 64 6.84 -21.42 -14.84
C GLY A 64 8.09 -22.19 -14.40
N MET A 65 9.12 -21.52 -13.88
CA MET A 65 10.30 -22.18 -13.34
C MET A 65 9.92 -23.09 -12.17
N GLN A 66 10.54 -24.26 -12.10
CA GLN A 66 10.30 -25.28 -11.08
C GLN A 66 11.55 -25.47 -10.24
N PHE A 67 11.42 -25.31 -8.92
CA PHE A 67 12.50 -25.60 -7.99
C PHE A 67 11.96 -25.83 -6.58
N ASN A 68 12.65 -26.68 -5.81
CA ASN A 68 12.38 -26.89 -4.39
C ASN A 68 13.36 -26.03 -3.56
N PRO A 69 12.91 -25.05 -2.77
CA PRO A 69 13.80 -24.18 -2.01
C PRO A 69 14.62 -24.92 -0.94
N ASP A 70 14.26 -26.17 -0.59
CA ASP A 70 15.00 -26.98 0.38
C ASP A 70 16.17 -27.75 -0.27
N GLU A 71 16.12 -28.00 -1.59
CA GLU A 71 17.14 -28.74 -2.36
C GLU A 71 17.94 -27.84 -3.31
N ALA A 72 17.31 -26.79 -3.81
CA ALA A 72 17.81 -25.88 -4.83
C ALA A 72 17.76 -24.43 -4.35
N LYS A 73 18.76 -23.63 -4.74
CA LYS A 73 18.90 -22.24 -4.31
C LYS A 73 19.11 -21.30 -5.48
N LEU A 74 18.40 -20.18 -5.45
CA LEU A 74 18.66 -19.04 -6.33
C LEU A 74 19.35 -17.96 -5.50
N LEU A 75 20.61 -17.67 -5.82
CA LEU A 75 21.42 -16.69 -5.11
C LEU A 75 21.60 -15.42 -5.95
N GLY A 76 21.90 -14.33 -5.27
CA GLY A 76 22.22 -13.05 -5.87
C GLY A 76 22.46 -12.00 -4.80
N ASN A 77 22.68 -10.77 -5.24
CA ASN A 77 22.96 -9.65 -4.34
C ASN A 77 21.76 -9.30 -3.47
N ARG A 78 22.02 -9.14 -2.17
CA ARG A 78 21.02 -8.79 -1.15
C ARG A 78 20.32 -7.49 -1.52
N GLY A 79 19.00 -7.52 -1.61
CA GLY A 79 18.12 -6.40 -1.95
C GLY A 79 18.06 -6.03 -3.43
N GLN A 80 18.79 -6.74 -4.30
CA GLN A 80 18.88 -6.45 -5.73
C GLN A 80 18.26 -7.57 -6.58
N ILE A 81 18.54 -8.83 -6.26
CA ILE A 81 18.10 -9.97 -7.09
C ILE A 81 16.57 -10.09 -7.14
N GLY A 82 15.86 -9.76 -6.05
CA GLY A 82 14.40 -9.77 -6.02
C GLY A 82 13.75 -8.77 -6.98
N SER A 83 14.43 -7.66 -7.27
CA SER A 83 13.90 -6.54 -8.07
C SER A 83 14.02 -6.77 -9.57
N VAL A 84 14.96 -7.63 -9.98
CA VAL A 84 15.15 -7.99 -11.39
C VAL A 84 14.31 -9.21 -11.79
N ILE A 85 13.74 -9.95 -10.82
CA ILE A 85 12.86 -11.09 -11.10
C ILE A 85 11.53 -10.59 -11.69
N SER A 86 11.13 -11.21 -12.80
CA SER A 86 9.87 -10.90 -13.48
C SER A 86 9.03 -12.15 -13.71
N VAL A 87 7.75 -12.02 -13.39
CA VAL A 87 6.71 -13.03 -13.66
C VAL A 87 5.50 -12.30 -14.28
N PRO A 88 4.96 -12.77 -15.43
CA PRO A 88 3.92 -12.04 -16.15
C PRO A 88 2.51 -12.20 -15.57
N THR A 89 2.22 -13.32 -14.90
CA THR A 89 0.88 -13.66 -14.38
C THR A 89 0.99 -14.40 -13.05
N LEU A 90 0.01 -14.21 -12.15
CA LEU A 90 -0.04 -14.97 -10.91
C LEU A 90 -0.49 -16.41 -11.18
N GLN A 91 -1.55 -16.59 -11.99
CA GLN A 91 -2.02 -17.91 -12.42
C GLN A 91 -0.89 -18.78 -12.98
N GLY A 92 -0.67 -19.94 -12.36
CA GLY A 92 0.35 -20.93 -12.74
C GLY A 92 1.74 -20.66 -12.15
N ASN A 93 1.94 -19.56 -11.43
CA ASN A 93 3.21 -19.16 -10.82
C ASN A 93 3.13 -19.03 -9.29
N GLU A 94 2.01 -19.37 -8.66
CA GLU A 94 1.80 -19.19 -7.22
C GLU A 94 2.80 -20.01 -6.38
N THR A 95 3.03 -21.27 -6.78
CA THR A 95 4.01 -22.15 -6.13
C THR A 95 5.43 -21.63 -6.32
N LEU A 96 5.76 -21.16 -7.54
CA LEU A 96 7.05 -20.55 -7.84
C LEU A 96 7.31 -19.32 -6.96
N LEU A 97 6.37 -18.38 -6.89
CA LEU A 97 6.50 -17.17 -6.09
C LEU A 97 6.64 -17.50 -4.59
N ARG A 98 5.87 -18.48 -4.10
CA ARG A 98 6.01 -18.99 -2.73
C ARG A 98 7.39 -19.59 -2.47
N ASN A 99 7.91 -20.36 -3.41
CA ASN A 99 9.23 -20.98 -3.31
C ASN A 99 10.36 -19.95 -3.36
N LEU A 100 10.24 -18.90 -4.18
CA LEU A 100 11.16 -17.76 -4.20
C LEU A 100 11.18 -17.02 -2.86
N VAL A 101 10.02 -16.77 -2.26
CA VAL A 101 9.94 -16.16 -0.92
C VAL A 101 10.64 -17.05 0.13
N ARG A 102 10.37 -18.36 0.12
CA ARG A 102 11.04 -19.32 1.02
C ARG A 102 12.55 -19.35 0.81
N ASN A 103 13.00 -19.36 -0.44
CA ASN A 103 14.42 -19.31 -0.82
C ASN A 103 15.10 -18.09 -0.21
N PHE A 104 14.60 -16.88 -0.49
CA PHE A 104 15.22 -15.66 0.01
C PHE A 104 15.15 -15.52 1.53
N ARG A 105 14.06 -15.95 2.17
CA ARG A 105 13.99 -15.99 3.64
C ARG A 105 15.01 -16.95 4.25
N SER A 106 15.23 -18.12 3.64
CA SER A 106 16.23 -19.09 4.11
C SER A 106 17.67 -18.59 3.96
N LEU A 107 17.89 -17.62 3.06
CA LEU A 107 19.18 -16.96 2.82
C LEU A 107 19.33 -15.66 3.63
N GLU A 108 18.39 -15.37 4.52
CA GLU A 108 18.30 -14.10 5.28
C GLU A 108 18.20 -12.84 4.40
N GLN A 109 17.77 -13.02 3.14
CA GLN A 109 17.55 -11.97 2.16
C GLN A 109 16.12 -11.42 2.28
N ILE A 110 15.82 -10.77 3.41
CA ILE A 110 14.46 -10.30 3.75
C ILE A 110 13.93 -9.27 2.73
N SER A 111 14.80 -8.38 2.23
CA SER A 111 14.42 -7.38 1.23
C SER A 111 13.94 -8.03 -0.08
N ASP A 112 14.70 -8.99 -0.62
CA ASP A 112 14.32 -9.70 -1.85
C ASP A 112 13.03 -10.51 -1.64
N ALA A 113 12.89 -11.18 -0.50
CA ALA A 113 11.66 -11.89 -0.15
C ALA A 113 10.44 -10.94 -0.10
N ASN A 114 10.63 -9.71 0.40
CA ASN A 114 9.59 -8.69 0.42
C ASN A 114 9.24 -8.19 -0.98
N GLN A 115 10.23 -8.00 -1.86
CA GLN A 115 10.01 -7.66 -3.27
C GLN A 115 9.20 -8.74 -4.01
N ILE A 116 9.49 -10.03 -3.81
CA ILE A 116 8.70 -11.12 -4.39
C ILE A 116 7.27 -11.16 -3.84
N ASN A 117 7.09 -10.91 -2.54
CA ASN A 117 5.74 -10.81 -1.95
C ASN A 117 4.97 -9.61 -2.54
N TYR A 118 5.62 -8.47 -2.70
CA TYR A 118 5.03 -7.30 -3.36
C TYR A 118 4.59 -7.63 -4.78
N LEU A 119 5.48 -8.21 -5.59
CA LEU A 119 5.18 -8.66 -6.95
C LEU A 119 3.98 -9.61 -7.00
N THR A 120 3.90 -10.56 -6.06
CA THR A 120 2.77 -11.51 -5.96
C THR A 120 1.44 -10.79 -5.79
N GLU A 121 1.39 -9.81 -4.89
CA GLU A 121 0.19 -9.02 -4.63
C GLU A 121 -0.12 -8.03 -5.75
N GLU A 122 0.89 -7.48 -6.42
CA GLU A 122 0.70 -6.65 -7.60
C GLU A 122 0.04 -7.44 -8.74
N LEU A 123 0.51 -8.67 -8.99
CA LEU A 123 -0.10 -9.58 -9.96
C LEU A 123 -1.53 -9.96 -9.56
N ARG A 124 -1.78 -10.20 -8.26
CA ARG A 124 -3.14 -10.43 -7.74
C ARG A 124 -4.04 -9.22 -7.97
N LEU A 125 -3.55 -8.01 -7.75
CA LEU A 125 -4.31 -6.78 -8.00
C LEU A 125 -4.66 -6.65 -9.49
N ARG A 126 -3.72 -6.97 -10.39
CA ARG A 126 -3.97 -6.99 -11.83
C ARG A 126 -5.06 -8.01 -12.19
N GLU A 127 -5.05 -9.20 -11.61
CA GLU A 127 -6.12 -10.20 -11.80
C GLU A 127 -7.48 -9.71 -11.28
N LEU A 128 -7.54 -9.15 -10.07
CA LEU A 128 -8.77 -8.55 -9.54
C LEU A 128 -9.30 -7.41 -10.43
N SER A 129 -8.40 -6.57 -10.94
CA SER A 129 -8.74 -5.50 -11.88
C SER A 129 -9.36 -6.04 -13.17
N LYS A 130 -8.77 -7.12 -13.71
CA LYS A 130 -9.34 -7.84 -14.86
C LYS A 130 -10.72 -8.37 -14.53
N PHE A 131 -10.92 -8.97 -13.36
CA PHE A 131 -12.23 -9.49 -12.98
C PHE A 131 -13.31 -8.41 -12.81
N LEU A 132 -12.95 -7.17 -12.47
CA LEU A 132 -13.89 -6.07 -12.31
C LEU A 132 -14.24 -5.36 -13.62
N ALA A 133 -13.24 -5.11 -14.47
CA ALA A 133 -13.37 -4.30 -15.68
C ALA A 133 -13.33 -5.11 -16.99
N GLY A 134 -12.86 -6.35 -16.93
CA GLY A 134 -12.66 -7.22 -18.09
C GLY A 134 -13.96 -7.71 -18.71
N VAL A 135 -13.86 -8.07 -19.99
CA VAL A 135 -14.96 -8.61 -20.78
C VAL A 135 -15.04 -10.11 -20.58
N ASN A 136 -16.11 -10.57 -19.95
CA ASN A 136 -16.33 -11.99 -19.72
C ASN A 136 -16.71 -12.69 -21.04
N LEU A 137 -15.87 -13.61 -21.50
CA LEU A 137 -16.08 -14.32 -22.78
C LEU A 137 -17.34 -15.20 -22.79
N ASN A 138 -17.72 -15.75 -21.64
CA ASN A 138 -18.90 -16.61 -21.52
C ASN A 138 -20.22 -15.82 -21.54
N SER A 139 -20.21 -14.50 -21.31
CA SER A 139 -21.44 -13.70 -21.21
C SER A 139 -21.47 -12.42 -22.06
N ALA A 140 -20.36 -12.01 -22.66
CA ALA A 140 -20.29 -10.81 -23.48
C ALA A 140 -21.12 -10.91 -24.76
N SER A 141 -21.69 -9.78 -25.20
CA SER A 141 -22.31 -9.67 -26.52
C SER A 141 -21.25 -9.66 -27.63
N GLU A 142 -21.65 -10.07 -28.83
CA GLU A 142 -20.79 -10.06 -30.03
C GLU A 142 -20.20 -8.68 -30.30
N ALA A 143 -21.02 -7.63 -30.23
CA ALA A 143 -20.57 -6.24 -30.37
C ALA A 143 -19.46 -5.86 -29.37
N LYS A 144 -19.53 -6.38 -28.14
CA LYS A 144 -18.50 -6.13 -27.11
C LYS A 144 -17.21 -6.90 -27.42
N LEU A 145 -17.31 -8.10 -27.98
CA LEU A 145 -16.16 -8.91 -28.42
C LEU A 145 -15.46 -8.27 -29.64
N LEU A 146 -16.20 -7.72 -30.60
CA LEU A 146 -15.65 -6.97 -31.72
C LEU A 146 -14.88 -5.74 -31.22
N ARG A 147 -15.47 -4.96 -30.30
CA ARG A 147 -14.86 -3.73 -29.78
C ARG A 147 -13.53 -3.94 -29.05
N ILE A 148 -13.34 -5.09 -28.39
CA ILE A 148 -12.09 -5.38 -27.69
C ILE A 148 -10.96 -5.82 -28.63
N GLY A 149 -11.27 -6.21 -29.87
CA GLY A 149 -10.30 -6.45 -30.93
C GLY A 149 -10.34 -7.83 -31.57
N PHE A 150 -11.40 -8.63 -31.35
CA PHE A 150 -11.65 -9.86 -32.11
C PHE A 150 -12.24 -9.55 -33.49
N SER A 151 -11.92 -10.37 -34.49
CA SER A 151 -12.58 -10.32 -35.82
C SER A 151 -13.95 -11.00 -35.79
N GLU A 152 -14.81 -10.74 -36.78
CA GLU A 152 -16.14 -11.35 -36.87
C GLU A 152 -16.09 -12.89 -36.83
N ASN A 153 -15.16 -13.50 -37.58
CA ASN A 153 -14.97 -14.95 -37.59
C ASN A 153 -14.55 -15.48 -36.20
N GLN A 154 -13.66 -14.77 -35.50
CA GLN A 154 -13.23 -15.14 -34.15
C GLN A 154 -14.36 -15.01 -33.13
N VAL A 155 -15.20 -13.98 -33.26
CA VAL A 155 -16.38 -13.80 -32.42
C VAL A 155 -17.36 -14.95 -32.61
N GLN A 156 -17.64 -15.34 -33.86
CA GLN A 156 -18.50 -16.50 -34.15
C GLN A 156 -17.94 -17.79 -33.54
N ALA A 157 -16.63 -18.04 -33.69
CA ALA A 157 -15.98 -19.21 -33.08
C ALA A 157 -16.12 -19.21 -31.54
N ILE A 158 -15.95 -18.06 -30.88
CA ILE A 158 -16.13 -17.93 -29.42
C ILE A 158 -17.59 -18.17 -29.01
N VAL A 159 -18.55 -17.61 -29.75
CA VAL A 159 -19.98 -17.77 -29.48
C VAL A 159 -20.42 -19.21 -29.67
N GLN A 160 -19.96 -19.86 -30.74
CA GLN A 160 -20.22 -21.26 -31.01
C GLN A 160 -19.61 -22.14 -29.92
N ALA A 161 -18.34 -21.92 -29.57
CA ALA A 161 -17.66 -22.68 -28.53
C ALA A 161 -18.37 -22.60 -27.18
N ARG A 162 -18.69 -21.39 -26.71
CA ARG A 162 -19.38 -21.20 -25.41
C ARG A 162 -20.82 -21.74 -25.40
N SER A 163 -21.44 -21.92 -26.56
CA SER A 163 -22.76 -22.54 -26.69
C SER A 163 -22.71 -24.05 -26.49
N GLN A 164 -21.61 -24.70 -26.90
CA GLN A 164 -21.38 -26.13 -26.72
C GLN A 164 -20.83 -26.44 -25.33
N GLN A 165 -19.78 -25.72 -24.92
CA GLN A 165 -19.16 -25.86 -23.61
C GLN A 165 -18.60 -24.51 -23.16
N ARG A 166 -18.94 -24.10 -21.94
CA ARG A 166 -18.37 -22.88 -21.36
C ARG A 166 -16.85 -22.97 -21.30
N LEU A 167 -16.20 -21.88 -21.70
CA LEU A 167 -14.75 -21.75 -21.57
C LEU A 167 -14.41 -21.77 -20.07
N ARG A 168 -13.37 -22.52 -19.70
CA ARG A 168 -12.91 -22.65 -18.30
C ARG A 168 -11.69 -21.78 -18.04
N SER A 169 -10.85 -21.60 -19.06
CA SER A 169 -9.63 -20.79 -19.00
C SER A 169 -9.54 -19.85 -20.20
N SER A 170 -8.85 -18.71 -20.02
CA SER A 170 -8.49 -17.83 -21.15
C SER A 170 -7.59 -18.55 -22.17
N THR A 171 -6.84 -19.57 -21.74
CA THR A 171 -6.03 -20.43 -22.63
C THR A 171 -6.86 -21.34 -23.52
N ASP A 172 -8.14 -21.58 -23.20
CA ASP A 172 -9.03 -22.36 -24.07
C ASP A 172 -9.29 -21.63 -25.41
N LEU A 173 -9.07 -20.32 -25.49
CA LEU A 173 -9.13 -19.58 -26.75
C LEU A 173 -8.11 -20.06 -27.77
N LEU A 174 -6.93 -20.51 -27.33
CA LEU A 174 -5.89 -21.01 -28.22
C LEU A 174 -6.25 -22.36 -28.86
N LYS A 175 -7.32 -23.01 -28.38
CA LYS A 175 -7.86 -24.25 -28.96
C LYS A 175 -8.91 -23.98 -30.05
N LEU A 176 -9.37 -22.74 -30.19
CA LEU A 176 -10.41 -22.37 -31.15
C LEU A 176 -9.78 -22.07 -32.51
N GLU A 177 -10.44 -22.54 -33.57
CA GLU A 177 -9.99 -22.28 -34.94
C GLU A 177 -10.02 -20.77 -35.25
N GLY A 178 -8.95 -20.25 -35.84
CA GLY A 178 -8.79 -18.83 -36.18
C GLY A 178 -8.33 -17.92 -35.04
N LEU A 179 -8.07 -18.47 -33.84
CA LEU A 179 -7.49 -17.73 -32.71
C LEU A 179 -6.04 -18.12 -32.49
N ASP A 180 -5.13 -17.26 -32.94
CA ASP A 180 -3.70 -17.44 -32.80
C ASP A 180 -3.14 -16.79 -31.51
N LEU A 181 -1.87 -17.10 -31.22
CA LEU A 181 -1.17 -16.53 -30.07
C LEU A 181 -1.09 -15.00 -30.14
N ALA A 182 -0.96 -14.42 -31.35
CA ALA A 182 -0.90 -12.98 -31.54
C ALA A 182 -2.22 -12.30 -31.14
N THR A 183 -3.36 -12.85 -31.57
CA THR A 183 -4.69 -12.37 -31.15
C THR A 183 -4.86 -12.54 -29.65
N TYR A 184 -4.48 -13.69 -29.09
CA TYR A 184 -4.56 -13.91 -27.65
C TYR A 184 -3.78 -12.85 -26.87
N VAL A 185 -2.51 -12.60 -27.22
CA VAL A 185 -1.68 -11.59 -26.54
C VAL A 185 -2.31 -10.20 -26.63
N LYS A 186 -2.92 -9.85 -27.78
CA LYS A 186 -3.60 -8.56 -27.99
C LYS A 186 -4.79 -8.34 -27.05
N VAL A 187 -5.56 -9.39 -26.76
CA VAL A 187 -6.82 -9.29 -26.01
C VAL A 187 -6.71 -9.77 -24.56
N ARG A 188 -5.68 -10.54 -24.19
CA ARG A 188 -5.50 -11.23 -22.89
C ARG A 188 -5.72 -10.33 -21.68
N ASP A 189 -5.34 -9.06 -21.77
CA ASP A 189 -5.45 -8.13 -20.64
C ASP A 189 -6.84 -7.50 -20.49
N ARG A 190 -7.72 -7.71 -21.47
CA ARG A 190 -9.09 -7.17 -21.51
C ARG A 190 -10.16 -8.25 -21.35
N ILE A 191 -9.79 -9.52 -21.42
CA ILE A 191 -10.71 -10.66 -21.35
C ILE A 191 -10.65 -11.34 -19.99
N VAL A 192 -11.77 -11.94 -19.62
CA VAL A 192 -11.89 -12.80 -18.45
C VAL A 192 -12.72 -14.01 -18.82
N VAL A 193 -12.37 -15.16 -18.25
CA VAL A 193 -13.21 -16.36 -18.29
C VAL A 193 -13.67 -16.62 -16.87
N SER A 194 -14.97 -16.45 -16.63
CA SER A 194 -15.58 -16.79 -15.35
C SER A 194 -17.04 -17.17 -15.55
N ASP A 195 -17.61 -17.87 -14.59
CA ASP A 195 -19.06 -17.97 -14.49
C ASP A 195 -19.69 -16.60 -14.24
N ARG A 196 -21.00 -16.50 -14.51
CA ARG A 196 -21.78 -15.28 -14.30
C ARG A 196 -21.77 -14.95 -12.81
N ARG A 197 -20.98 -13.95 -12.43
CA ARG A 197 -20.96 -13.44 -11.06
C ARG A 197 -22.24 -12.67 -10.78
N GLY A 198 -22.93 -13.03 -9.70
CA GLY A 198 -23.97 -12.18 -9.14
C GLY A 198 -23.38 -10.88 -8.58
N LEU A 199 -24.25 -9.93 -8.23
CA LEU A 199 -23.85 -8.64 -7.65
C LEU A 199 -22.99 -8.80 -6.39
N VAL A 200 -23.29 -9.80 -5.55
CA VAL A 200 -22.52 -10.10 -4.32
C VAL A 200 -21.08 -10.49 -4.64
N GLY A 201 -20.86 -11.35 -5.65
CA GLY A 201 -19.52 -11.75 -6.07
C GLY A 201 -18.72 -10.60 -6.67
N TRP A 202 -19.40 -9.69 -7.41
CA TRP A 202 -18.77 -8.47 -7.91
C TRP A 202 -18.39 -7.52 -6.78
N LEU A 203 -19.29 -7.27 -5.82
CA LEU A 203 -19.02 -6.43 -4.65
C LEU A 203 -17.86 -6.99 -3.82
N SER A 204 -17.83 -8.30 -3.58
CA SER A 204 -16.71 -8.95 -2.88
C SER A 204 -15.37 -8.74 -3.61
N THR A 205 -15.35 -8.91 -4.93
CA THR A 205 -14.15 -8.64 -5.75
C THR A 205 -13.74 -7.17 -5.67
N ALA A 206 -14.71 -6.25 -5.69
CA ALA A 206 -14.47 -4.80 -5.61
C ALA A 206 -13.89 -4.41 -4.24
N THR A 207 -14.42 -4.98 -3.16
CA THR A 207 -13.88 -4.77 -1.80
C THR A 207 -12.46 -5.32 -1.66
N GLN A 208 -12.20 -6.53 -2.16
CA GLN A 208 -10.84 -7.10 -2.17
C GLN A 208 -9.87 -6.22 -2.97
N TRP A 209 -10.29 -5.74 -4.14
CA TRP A 209 -9.51 -4.82 -4.95
C TRP A 209 -9.22 -3.50 -4.23
N LEU A 210 -10.22 -2.91 -3.57
CA LEU A 210 -10.07 -1.65 -2.82
C LEU A 210 -9.09 -1.81 -1.66
N ILE A 211 -9.23 -2.87 -0.87
CA ILE A 211 -8.34 -3.13 0.27
C ILE A 211 -6.92 -3.38 -0.22
N LEU A 212 -6.73 -4.24 -1.22
CA LEU A 212 -5.41 -4.56 -1.75
C LEU A 212 -4.74 -3.34 -2.40
N SER A 213 -5.48 -2.56 -3.18
CA SER A 213 -4.98 -1.30 -3.77
C SER A 213 -4.51 -0.33 -2.70
N SER A 214 -5.30 -0.17 -1.64
CA SER A 214 -4.96 0.72 -0.52
C SER A 214 -3.69 0.26 0.19
N LEU A 215 -3.55 -1.05 0.46
CA LEU A 215 -2.35 -1.62 1.07
C LEU A 215 -1.11 -1.44 0.19
N LEU A 216 -1.22 -1.68 -1.12
CA LEU A 216 -0.12 -1.48 -2.06
C LEU A 216 0.30 -0.01 -2.14
N TRP A 217 -0.64 0.91 -2.32
CA TRP A 217 -0.31 2.33 -2.51
C TRP A 217 0.13 3.04 -1.24
N LEU A 218 -0.40 2.67 -0.06
CA LEU A 218 -0.09 3.35 1.20
C LEU A 218 1.08 2.72 1.97
N THR A 219 1.38 1.43 1.73
CA THR A 219 2.38 0.70 2.53
C THR A 219 3.35 -0.15 1.70
N ALA A 220 3.21 -0.16 0.37
CA ALA A 220 3.88 -1.12 -0.49
C ALA A 220 3.65 -2.57 -0.02
N PHE A 221 2.41 -2.87 0.40
CA PHE A 221 2.06 -4.14 1.05
C PHE A 221 2.97 -4.50 2.25
N GLY A 222 3.30 -3.51 3.07
CA GLY A 222 4.11 -3.66 4.28
C GLY A 222 5.59 -3.91 4.00
N THR A 223 6.11 -3.48 2.85
CA THR A 223 7.53 -3.67 2.47
C THR A 223 8.36 -2.39 2.56
N SER A 224 7.73 -1.22 2.67
CA SER A 224 8.42 0.07 2.76
C SER A 224 8.02 0.86 4.00
N ALA A 225 8.88 0.83 5.03
CA ALA A 225 8.68 1.65 6.23
C ALA A 225 8.73 3.15 5.93
N GLY A 226 9.60 3.58 5.00
CA GLY A 226 9.70 4.97 4.57
C GLY A 226 8.40 5.50 3.95
N LEU A 227 7.73 4.68 3.14
CA LEU A 227 6.43 5.03 2.57
C LEU A 227 5.35 5.20 3.65
N VAL A 228 5.25 4.25 4.57
CA VAL A 228 4.27 4.30 5.66
C VAL A 228 4.49 5.55 6.52
N LEU A 229 5.74 5.81 6.92
CA LEU A 229 6.08 7.03 7.67
C LEU A 229 5.73 8.31 6.90
N GLY A 230 6.01 8.36 5.59
CA GLY A 230 5.65 9.50 4.74
C GLY A 230 4.15 9.77 4.71
N VAL A 231 3.35 8.70 4.54
CA VAL A 231 1.87 8.77 4.61
C VAL A 231 1.39 9.25 5.99
N GLY A 232 1.99 8.74 7.06
CA GLY A 232 1.68 9.15 8.43
C GLY A 232 1.97 10.62 8.70
N VAL A 233 3.17 11.09 8.35
CA VAL A 233 3.59 12.50 8.50
C VAL A 233 2.67 13.44 7.72
N MET A 234 2.29 13.06 6.50
CA MET A 234 1.33 13.83 5.69
C MET A 234 -0.04 13.92 6.36
N ALA A 235 -0.54 12.80 6.91
CA ALA A 235 -1.81 12.78 7.65
C ALA A 235 -1.74 13.64 8.92
N ILE A 236 -0.63 13.58 9.68
CA ILE A 236 -0.40 14.43 10.86
C ILE A 236 -0.46 15.90 10.47
N ALA A 237 0.29 16.32 9.45
CA ALA A 237 0.30 17.71 9.00
C ALA A 237 -1.09 18.21 8.61
N LEU A 238 -1.86 17.38 7.89
CA LEU A 238 -3.23 17.69 7.49
C LEU A 238 -4.18 17.86 8.69
N TYR A 239 -4.19 16.88 9.61
CA TYR A 239 -5.09 16.93 10.77
C TYR A 239 -4.68 18.01 11.78
N ALA A 240 -3.40 18.31 11.91
CA ALA A 240 -2.92 19.41 12.74
C ALA A 240 -3.48 20.75 12.25
N LEU A 241 -3.35 21.02 10.94
CA LEU A 241 -3.93 22.21 10.32
C LEU A 241 -5.45 22.24 10.50
N LEU A 242 -6.11 21.09 10.32
CA LEU A 242 -7.56 20.98 10.43
C LEU A 242 -8.05 21.30 11.85
N PHE A 243 -7.46 20.70 12.89
CA PHE A 243 -7.86 20.96 14.27
C PHE A 243 -7.50 22.38 14.71
N TRP A 244 -6.35 22.90 14.30
CA TRP A 244 -6.00 24.30 14.52
C TRP A 244 -7.05 25.23 13.92
N LEU A 245 -7.51 24.97 12.70
CA LEU A 245 -8.54 25.78 12.04
C LEU A 245 -9.90 25.66 12.75
N VAL A 246 -10.29 24.48 13.22
CA VAL A 246 -11.51 24.27 14.02
C VAL A 246 -11.48 25.05 15.34
N ASP A 247 -10.32 25.10 16.01
CA ASP A 247 -10.18 25.69 17.33
C ASP A 247 -9.89 27.20 17.30
N ARG A 248 -9.10 27.66 16.34
CA ARG A 248 -8.62 29.06 16.27
C ARG A 248 -9.44 29.96 15.40
N LEU A 249 -10.01 29.44 14.31
CA LEU A 249 -10.91 30.21 13.49
C LEU A 249 -12.32 29.87 13.94
N ARG A 250 -12.93 30.66 14.84
CA ARG A 250 -14.23 30.33 15.46
C ARG A 250 -15.27 31.43 15.25
N ARG A 251 -15.25 32.44 16.12
CA ARG A 251 -16.20 33.55 16.09
C ARG A 251 -15.59 34.73 15.33
N LEU A 252 -16.37 35.44 14.50
CA LEU A 252 -15.92 36.69 13.86
C LEU A 252 -16.50 37.94 14.53
N ARG A 253 -17.65 37.82 15.20
CA ARG A 253 -18.34 38.91 15.91
C ARG A 253 -19.07 38.37 17.15
N PRO A 254 -19.24 39.15 18.24
CA PRO A 254 -18.76 40.53 18.42
C PRO A 254 -17.26 40.60 18.69
N VAL A 255 -16.71 39.66 19.47
CA VAL A 255 -15.25 39.54 19.68
C VAL A 255 -14.72 38.41 18.79
N PRO A 256 -13.85 38.72 17.82
CA PRO A 256 -13.29 37.71 16.93
C PRO A 256 -12.35 36.77 17.71
N ILE A 257 -12.54 35.47 17.51
CA ILE A 257 -11.62 34.41 17.90
C ILE A 257 -11.02 33.91 16.60
N VAL A 258 -9.89 34.51 16.24
CA VAL A 258 -9.10 34.24 15.03
C VAL A 258 -7.63 34.12 15.43
N PRO A 259 -6.82 33.28 14.75
CA PRO A 259 -5.41 33.15 15.07
C PRO A 259 -4.66 34.47 14.85
N THR A 260 -3.63 34.72 15.63
CA THR A 260 -2.72 35.85 15.39
C THR A 260 -1.88 35.59 14.14
N THR A 261 -1.29 36.65 13.58
CA THR A 261 -0.38 36.54 12.42
C THR A 261 0.84 35.69 12.75
N GLU A 262 1.42 35.87 13.93
CA GLU A 262 2.55 35.08 14.43
C GLU A 262 2.18 33.59 14.54
N GLU A 263 1.04 33.27 15.17
CA GLU A 263 0.58 31.88 15.30
C GLU A 263 0.33 31.25 13.93
N SER A 264 -0.29 32.01 13.01
CA SER A 264 -0.54 31.54 11.64
C SER A 264 0.75 31.25 10.88
N LEU A 265 1.77 32.11 11.00
CA LEU A 265 3.07 31.90 10.35
C LEU A 265 3.76 30.64 10.90
N TRP A 266 3.80 30.46 12.22
CA TRP A 266 4.39 29.28 12.82
C TRP A 266 3.62 28.01 12.48
N MET A 267 2.30 28.05 12.53
CA MET A 267 1.47 26.89 12.22
C MET A 267 1.59 26.48 10.75
N LEU A 268 1.48 27.42 9.82
CA LEU A 268 1.63 27.15 8.39
C LEU A 268 3.06 26.74 8.02
N GLY A 269 4.08 27.36 8.62
CA GLY A 269 5.48 27.02 8.38
C GLY A 269 5.83 25.61 8.85
N SER A 270 5.42 25.25 10.07
CA SER A 270 5.68 23.93 10.64
C SER A 270 4.89 22.81 9.97
N THR A 271 3.58 22.99 9.74
CA THR A 271 2.77 22.03 8.98
C THR A 271 3.25 21.90 7.54
N GLY A 272 3.61 23.01 6.88
CA GLY A 272 4.19 23.01 5.54
C GLY A 272 5.50 22.23 5.49
N THR A 273 6.37 22.39 6.49
CA THR A 273 7.63 21.63 6.59
C THR A 273 7.36 20.13 6.74
N LEU A 274 6.45 19.74 7.63
CA LEU A 274 6.06 18.32 7.78
C LEU A 274 5.42 17.76 6.51
N ALA A 275 4.52 18.51 5.87
CA ALA A 275 3.91 18.10 4.62
C ALA A 275 4.96 17.89 3.51
N LEU A 276 5.98 18.76 3.41
CA LEU A 276 7.08 18.59 2.47
C LEU A 276 7.94 17.36 2.78
N LEU A 277 8.23 17.08 4.06
CA LEU A 277 8.94 15.87 4.47
C LEU A 277 8.13 14.61 4.13
N GLY A 278 6.84 14.59 4.44
CA GLY A 278 5.94 13.48 4.11
C GLY A 278 5.83 13.28 2.59
N LEU A 279 5.72 14.37 1.82
CA LEU A 279 5.66 14.33 0.37
C LEU A 279 6.96 13.79 -0.23
N SER A 280 8.11 14.25 0.24
CA SER A 280 9.43 13.76 -0.18
C SER A 280 9.56 12.26 0.08
N ALA A 281 9.15 11.79 1.26
CA ALA A 281 9.15 10.37 1.60
C ALA A 281 8.24 9.55 0.66
N ILE A 282 7.05 10.05 0.32
CA ILE A 282 6.15 9.38 -0.64
C ILE A 282 6.76 9.34 -2.04
N ILE A 283 7.33 10.45 -2.53
CA ILE A 283 7.94 10.51 -3.87
C ILE A 283 9.11 9.54 -3.99
N ASN A 284 9.93 9.42 -2.95
CA ASN A 284 11.13 8.57 -2.99
C ASN A 284 10.84 7.08 -2.80
N ASN A 285 9.70 6.71 -2.18
CA ASN A 285 9.42 5.32 -1.80
C ASN A 285 8.21 4.69 -2.49
N ALA A 286 7.28 5.49 -3.04
CA ALA A 286 6.11 4.96 -3.72
C ALA A 286 6.42 4.63 -5.18
N GLU A 287 5.92 3.50 -5.66
CA GLU A 287 5.95 3.17 -7.09
C GLU A 287 5.10 4.16 -7.92
N PHE A 288 3.95 4.57 -7.37
CA PHE A 288 3.05 5.54 -8.00
C PHE A 288 2.66 6.67 -7.02
N PRO A 289 3.53 7.67 -6.82
CA PRO A 289 3.33 8.72 -5.81
C PRO A 289 1.98 9.44 -5.91
N LEU A 290 1.54 9.76 -7.12
CA LEU A 290 0.24 10.43 -7.35
C LEU A 290 -0.95 9.56 -6.92
N ARG A 291 -0.90 8.24 -7.16
CA ARG A 291 -1.97 7.32 -6.73
C ARG A 291 -2.01 7.18 -5.22
N THR A 292 -0.83 7.15 -4.59
CA THR A 292 -0.70 7.17 -3.13
C THR A 292 -1.32 8.43 -2.52
N LEU A 293 -1.00 9.61 -3.06
CA LEU A 293 -1.57 10.88 -2.58
C LEU A 293 -3.09 10.95 -2.78
N LEU A 294 -3.59 10.48 -3.92
CA LEU A 294 -5.03 10.42 -4.18
C LEU A 294 -5.72 9.47 -3.19
N CYS A 295 -5.15 8.28 -2.98
CA CYS A 295 -5.66 7.31 -2.01
C CYS A 295 -5.68 7.89 -0.59
N LEU A 296 -4.59 8.54 -0.17
CA LEU A 296 -4.51 9.22 1.11
C LEU A 296 -5.59 10.31 1.23
N GLY A 297 -5.74 11.16 0.22
CA GLY A 297 -6.75 12.21 0.18
C GLY A 297 -8.18 11.68 0.24
N LEU A 298 -8.48 10.58 -0.47
CA LEU A 298 -9.79 9.91 -0.42
C LEU A 298 -10.12 9.35 0.95
N ILE A 299 -9.11 8.93 1.71
CA ILE A 299 -9.29 8.44 3.08
C ILE A 299 -9.40 9.61 4.05
N THR A 300 -8.56 10.64 3.95
CA THR A 300 -8.46 11.65 5.02
C THR A 300 -9.38 12.85 4.84
N LEU A 301 -9.79 13.21 3.62
CA LEU A 301 -10.50 14.47 3.36
C LEU A 301 -12.03 14.40 3.40
N PRO A 302 -12.72 13.38 2.85
CA PRO A 302 -14.17 13.46 2.63
C PRO A 302 -14.97 13.60 3.92
N VAL A 303 -14.67 12.78 4.94
CA VAL A 303 -15.39 12.81 6.21
C VAL A 303 -15.13 14.13 6.95
N PRO A 304 -13.88 14.58 7.16
CA PRO A 304 -13.64 15.88 7.77
C PRO A 304 -14.25 17.04 6.99
N ALA A 305 -14.16 17.05 5.66
CA ALA A 305 -14.73 18.12 4.84
C ALA A 305 -16.25 18.23 5.01
N VAL A 306 -16.97 17.10 5.05
CA VAL A 306 -18.43 17.09 5.29
C VAL A 306 -18.77 17.55 6.71
N LEU A 307 -18.03 17.06 7.71
CA LEU A 307 -18.24 17.45 9.12
C LEU A 307 -17.98 18.93 9.32
N LEU A 308 -16.89 19.47 8.76
CA LEU A 308 -16.58 20.89 8.77
C LEU A 308 -17.65 21.70 8.05
N THR A 309 -18.04 21.31 6.84
CA THR A 309 -19.07 22.03 6.08
C THR A 309 -20.38 22.13 6.88
N ARG A 310 -20.78 21.04 7.56
CA ARG A 310 -21.96 21.05 8.45
C ARG A 310 -21.75 21.92 9.68
N LEU A 311 -20.60 21.82 10.34
CA LEU A 311 -20.23 22.62 11.51
C LEU A 311 -20.29 24.12 11.19
N TYR A 312 -19.75 24.53 10.04
CA TYR A 312 -19.73 25.93 9.61
C TYR A 312 -21.11 26.43 9.15
N ARG A 313 -21.96 25.56 8.59
CA ARG A 313 -23.33 25.91 8.17
C ARG A 313 -24.32 26.03 9.33
N GLN A 314 -24.23 25.15 10.33
CA GLN A 314 -25.21 25.11 11.43
C GLN A 314 -25.04 26.25 12.44
N GLY A 315 -23.97 27.04 12.31
CA GLY A 315 -23.58 27.98 13.35
C GLY A 315 -22.95 27.21 14.51
N ARG A 316 -21.76 27.63 14.92
CA ARG A 316 -21.03 26.97 16.01
C ARG A 316 -21.53 27.63 17.29
N PHE A 317 -21.68 26.87 18.37
CA PHE A 317 -22.19 27.31 19.68
C PHE A 317 -21.22 28.31 20.39
N HIS A 318 -20.65 29.26 19.64
CA HIS A 318 -19.55 30.14 20.02
C HIS A 318 -19.89 31.13 21.12
N ASP A 319 -21.15 31.52 21.23
CA ASP A 319 -21.55 32.51 22.22
C ASP A 319 -21.52 31.94 23.64
N GLN A 320 -21.48 30.61 23.74
CA GLN A 320 -21.42 29.90 25.01
C GLN A 320 -19.98 29.62 25.46
N LEU A 321 -18.97 29.84 24.60
CA LEU A 321 -17.60 29.36 24.84
C LEU A 321 -16.51 30.39 24.50
N THR A 322 -15.65 30.66 25.49
CA THR A 322 -14.49 31.56 25.38
C THR A 322 -13.15 30.83 25.45
N VAL A 323 -13.14 29.51 25.65
CA VAL A 323 -11.94 28.68 25.80
C VAL A 323 -11.75 27.72 24.61
N SER A 324 -10.56 27.11 24.48
CA SER A 324 -10.27 26.10 23.45
C SER A 324 -11.21 24.90 23.57
N TYR A 325 -11.60 24.31 22.42
CA TYR A 325 -12.31 23.02 22.40
C TYR A 325 -11.46 21.86 22.91
N PHE A 326 -10.15 22.08 22.97
CA PHE A 326 -9.12 21.10 23.17
C PHE A 326 -8.38 21.32 24.50
N MET A 327 -7.98 20.22 25.12
CA MET A 327 -7.20 20.21 26.36
C MET A 327 -5.85 19.55 26.18
N GLU A 328 -4.94 19.94 27.07
CA GLU A 328 -3.66 19.30 27.32
C GLU A 328 -3.71 18.53 28.66
N ASP A 329 -2.97 17.42 28.76
CA ASP A 329 -2.73 16.72 30.02
C ASP A 329 -1.65 17.48 30.81
N GLY A 330 -2.00 17.94 32.01
CA GLY A 330 -1.12 18.70 32.91
C GLY A 330 -0.16 17.83 33.74
N SER A 331 -0.18 16.50 33.57
CA SER A 331 0.86 15.64 34.12
C SER A 331 2.20 15.86 33.40
N MET A 332 3.32 15.85 34.15
CA MET A 332 4.66 15.93 33.52
C MET A 332 4.78 14.84 32.45
N ARG A 333 5.49 15.15 31.35
CA ARG A 333 5.68 14.28 30.17
C ARG A 333 6.43 12.98 30.52
N GLU A 334 5.79 12.09 31.26
CA GLU A 334 6.30 10.77 31.60
C GLU A 334 6.07 9.81 30.42
N LEU A 335 7.07 9.01 30.10
CA LEU A 335 6.96 7.91 29.14
C LEU A 335 6.04 6.84 29.74
N ARG A 336 4.75 6.87 29.38
CA ARG A 336 3.74 5.90 29.80
C ARG A 336 3.13 5.28 28.55
N ILE A 337 3.22 3.96 28.47
CA ILE A 337 2.52 3.14 27.46
C ILE A 337 1.07 3.00 27.96
N LEU A 338 0.18 3.90 27.52
CA LEU A 338 -1.23 3.91 27.91
C LEU A 338 -2.09 3.49 26.71
N ILE A 339 -2.60 2.26 26.75
CA ILE A 339 -3.42 1.65 25.69
C ILE A 339 -4.89 2.13 25.74
N ASN A 340 -5.30 2.94 26.72
CA ASN A 340 -6.70 2.92 27.15
C ASN A 340 -7.31 4.26 27.59
N ARG A 341 -7.26 5.32 26.77
CA ARG A 341 -8.02 6.55 27.04
C ARG A 341 -8.69 7.11 25.79
N LEU A 342 -10.00 6.89 25.70
CA LEU A 342 -10.87 7.46 24.68
C LEU A 342 -10.93 9.00 24.81
N PRO A 343 -11.23 9.75 23.72
CA PRO A 343 -11.42 11.20 23.75
C PRO A 343 -12.76 11.57 24.42
N ILE A 344 -12.99 11.09 25.65
CA ILE A 344 -14.22 11.28 26.41
C ILE A 344 -13.89 11.91 27.76
N ILE A 345 -14.75 12.82 28.21
CA ILE A 345 -14.70 13.42 29.54
C ILE A 345 -14.90 12.32 30.61
N PRO A 346 -13.98 12.16 31.57
CA PRO A 346 -14.23 11.29 32.71
C PRO A 346 -15.47 11.76 33.48
N LYS A 347 -16.43 10.84 33.69
CA LYS A 347 -17.69 11.13 34.41
C LYS A 347 -17.41 11.75 35.79
N PHE A 348 -16.35 11.31 36.46
CA PHE A 348 -16.03 11.73 37.82
C PHE A 348 -15.07 12.95 37.85
N PRO A 349 -15.41 14.03 38.59
CA PRO A 349 -14.60 15.26 38.69
C PRO A 349 -13.14 15.06 39.11
N PHE A 350 -12.88 14.09 39.99
CA PHE A 350 -11.53 13.77 40.48
C PHE A 350 -10.52 13.47 39.34
N TYR A 351 -10.98 12.87 38.24
CA TYR A 351 -10.11 12.60 37.09
C TYR A 351 -9.95 13.81 36.15
N ARG A 352 -10.72 14.90 36.34
CA ARG A 352 -10.71 16.10 35.49
C ARG A 352 -9.65 17.12 35.89
N GLU A 353 -9.14 17.07 37.12
CA GLU A 353 -8.12 18.00 37.65
C GLU A 353 -6.78 17.93 36.89
N ARG A 354 -6.53 16.83 36.18
CA ARG A 354 -5.30 16.61 35.41
C ARG A 354 -5.30 17.28 34.05
N TYR A 355 -6.43 17.83 33.59
CA TYR A 355 -6.51 18.44 32.25
C TYR A 355 -6.63 19.95 32.34
N THR A 356 -5.90 20.66 31.50
CA THR A 356 -5.94 22.12 31.36
C THR A 356 -6.33 22.48 29.94
N ASN A 357 -7.07 23.58 29.78
CA ASN A 357 -7.43 24.06 28.45
C ASN A 357 -6.15 24.51 27.72
N ILE A 358 -6.09 24.33 26.40
CA ILE A 358 -4.99 24.89 25.62
C ILE A 358 -5.02 26.41 25.78
N LEU A 359 -3.98 26.94 26.43
CA LEU A 359 -3.84 28.37 26.68
C LEU A 359 -3.43 29.07 25.39
N TRP A 360 -4.24 30.05 24.98
CA TRP A 360 -3.99 30.77 23.73
C TRP A 360 -2.79 31.71 23.81
N ASP A 361 -2.51 32.26 24.98
CA ASP A 361 -1.48 33.29 25.13
C ASP A 361 -0.09 32.72 25.47
N ARG A 362 0.05 31.38 25.51
CA ARG A 362 1.32 30.73 25.86
C ARG A 362 2.24 30.62 24.63
N ARG A 363 3.54 30.88 24.83
CA ARG A 363 4.57 30.60 23.81
C ARG A 363 4.54 29.13 23.41
N TRP A 364 4.59 28.88 22.10
CA TRP A 364 4.63 27.54 21.47
C TRP A 364 3.34 26.72 21.59
N ASN A 365 2.21 27.36 21.90
CA ASN A 365 0.89 26.72 21.94
C ASN A 365 0.52 25.95 20.65
N TRP A 366 1.00 26.38 19.49
CA TRP A 366 0.71 25.78 18.18
C TRP A 366 1.30 24.37 18.05
N MET A 367 2.37 24.06 18.78
CA MET A 367 2.97 22.72 18.79
C MET A 367 2.00 21.67 19.34
N ASN A 368 1.02 22.07 20.15
CA ASN A 368 0.00 21.17 20.69
C ASN A 368 -0.90 20.58 19.59
N TYR A 369 -0.97 21.20 18.40
CA TYR A 369 -1.72 20.66 17.26
C TYR A 369 -0.92 19.67 16.41
N LEU A 370 0.41 19.69 16.49
CA LEU A 370 1.32 18.92 15.61
C LEU A 370 1.74 17.55 16.16
N ASP A 371 1.39 17.25 17.40
CA ASP A 371 1.61 15.94 18.02
C ASP A 371 3.05 15.39 17.96
N LEU A 372 4.06 16.26 18.08
CA LEU A 372 5.47 15.92 17.85
C LEU A 372 6.14 15.04 18.92
N SER A 373 5.40 14.40 19.83
CA SER A 373 6.03 13.56 20.84
C SER A 373 6.38 12.18 20.25
N LEU A 374 7.65 11.77 20.32
CA LEU A 374 8.08 10.37 20.09
C LEU A 374 7.30 9.37 20.94
N ASN A 375 6.77 9.84 22.08
CA ASN A 375 5.80 9.15 22.92
C ASN A 375 4.49 8.83 22.18
N ASN A 376 3.99 9.68 21.29
CA ASN A 376 2.75 9.48 20.50
C ASN A 376 2.94 8.73 19.19
N LEU A 377 4.18 8.53 18.72
CA LEU A 377 4.47 7.53 17.68
C LEU A 377 4.23 6.09 18.20
N LEU A 378 4.36 5.89 19.52
CA LEU A 378 4.14 4.61 20.22
C LEU A 378 2.86 4.57 21.10
N ARG A 379 2.28 5.72 21.47
CA ARG A 379 0.98 5.80 22.14
C ARG A 379 -0.14 5.70 21.10
N PHE A 380 -1.14 4.89 21.41
CA PHE A 380 -2.25 4.56 20.53
C PHE A 380 -3.21 5.75 20.37
N GLY A 381 -3.01 6.55 19.33
CA GLY A 381 -3.91 7.63 18.94
C GLY A 381 -3.15 8.88 18.53
N PHE A 382 -3.48 9.42 17.36
CA PHE A 382 -3.02 10.74 16.97
C PHE A 382 -3.65 11.80 17.91
N ASN A 383 -2.82 12.71 18.42
CA ASN A 383 -3.09 13.80 19.36
C ASN A 383 -3.46 13.37 20.79
N ASP A 384 -2.70 13.85 21.80
CA ASP A 384 -3.16 13.93 23.22
C ASP A 384 -4.16 15.10 23.42
N ILE A 385 -4.81 15.52 22.34
CA ILE A 385 -5.85 16.56 22.34
C ILE A 385 -7.13 15.92 22.85
N ARG A 386 -7.57 16.37 24.03
CA ARG A 386 -8.78 15.84 24.68
C ARG A 386 -9.93 16.83 24.56
N LEU A 387 -11.14 16.27 24.49
CA LEU A 387 -12.38 17.02 24.40
C LEU A 387 -12.88 17.34 25.83
N ARG A 388 -12.99 18.63 26.20
CA ARG A 388 -13.52 19.05 27.53
C ARG A 388 -14.91 19.63 27.48
N ASP A 389 -15.25 20.23 26.35
CA ASP A 389 -16.15 21.36 26.43
C ASP A 389 -17.61 20.89 26.60
N GLU A 390 -18.30 21.43 27.60
CA GLU A 390 -19.69 21.07 27.90
C GLU A 390 -20.62 21.46 26.73
N ASN A 391 -20.23 22.49 25.97
CA ASN A 391 -20.94 22.94 24.77
C ASN A 391 -20.23 22.49 23.47
N LEU A 392 -19.42 21.43 23.52
CA LEU A 392 -18.74 20.90 22.34
C LEU A 392 -19.76 20.37 21.32
N PRO A 393 -19.75 20.86 20.07
CA PRO A 393 -20.55 20.26 19.01
C PRO A 393 -20.18 18.79 18.81
N GLY A 394 -21.17 17.89 18.79
CA GLY A 394 -20.94 16.46 18.53
C GLY A 394 -20.21 16.17 17.22
N LEU A 395 -20.29 17.08 16.24
CA LEU A 395 -19.52 17.02 14.98
C LEU A 395 -18.00 17.07 15.20
N ILE A 396 -17.52 17.85 16.18
CA ILE A 396 -16.09 17.93 16.53
C ILE A 396 -15.67 16.62 17.20
N THR A 397 -16.52 16.05 18.07
CA THR A 397 -16.30 14.73 18.65
C THR A 397 -16.17 13.66 17.57
N THR A 398 -17.09 13.61 16.60
CA THR A 398 -17.02 12.67 15.47
C THR A 398 -15.73 12.84 14.66
N LEU A 399 -15.28 14.07 14.44
CA LEU A 399 -14.03 14.38 13.72
C LEU A 399 -12.79 13.83 14.46
N VAL A 400 -12.71 14.03 15.78
CA VAL A 400 -11.61 13.49 16.60
C VAL A 400 -11.61 11.97 16.59
N TRP A 401 -12.79 11.34 16.75
CA TRP A 401 -12.91 9.89 16.67
C TRP A 401 -12.48 9.33 15.32
N TYR A 402 -12.83 10.01 14.23
CA TYR A 402 -12.43 9.62 12.89
C TYR A 402 -10.90 9.62 12.72
N GLN A 403 -10.25 10.70 13.15
CA GLN A 403 -8.79 10.80 13.13
C GLN A 403 -8.13 9.76 14.04
N TRP A 404 -8.69 9.48 15.22
CA TRP A 404 -8.20 8.43 16.12
C TRP A 404 -8.32 7.02 15.51
N SER A 405 -9.45 6.69 14.86
CA SER A 405 -9.63 5.42 14.15
C SER A 405 -8.61 5.23 13.03
N LEU A 406 -8.34 6.30 12.25
CA LEU A 406 -7.28 6.28 11.24
C LEU A 406 -5.89 6.14 11.87
N GLY A 407 -5.66 6.73 13.04
CA GLY A 407 -4.42 6.57 13.79
C GLY A 407 -4.16 5.15 14.28
N LEU A 408 -5.19 4.48 14.80
CA LEU A 408 -5.07 3.08 15.18
C LEU A 408 -4.75 2.21 13.97
N LEU A 409 -5.42 2.44 12.84
CA LEU A 409 -5.13 1.73 11.59
C LEU A 409 -3.69 1.99 11.12
N TYR A 410 -3.25 3.25 11.12
CA TYR A 410 -1.88 3.62 10.75
C TYR A 410 -0.83 2.93 11.63
N ILE A 411 -1.02 2.92 12.95
CA ILE A 411 -0.09 2.26 13.88
C ILE A 411 -0.06 0.75 13.64
N ALA A 412 -1.22 0.12 13.43
CA ALA A 412 -1.28 -1.30 13.09
C ALA A 412 -0.51 -1.61 11.79
N LEU A 413 -0.66 -0.77 10.76
CA LEU A 413 0.07 -0.90 9.51
C LEU A 413 1.57 -0.63 9.68
N LEU A 414 1.95 0.33 10.53
CA LEU A 414 3.34 0.63 10.84
C LEU A 414 4.01 -0.56 11.54
N PHE A 415 3.40 -1.12 12.58
CA PHE A 415 3.94 -2.31 13.26
C PHE A 415 3.99 -3.52 12.34
N TRP A 416 2.96 -3.73 11.51
CA TRP A 416 2.96 -4.80 10.50
C TRP A 416 4.07 -4.61 9.46
N THR A 417 4.37 -3.38 9.07
CA THR A 417 5.46 -3.07 8.14
C THR A 417 6.81 -3.28 8.80
N LEU A 418 7.01 -2.74 10.01
CA LEU A 418 8.24 -2.87 10.78
C LEU A 418 8.58 -4.33 11.08
N SER A 419 7.58 -5.16 11.37
CA SER A 419 7.79 -6.60 11.60
C SER A 419 8.29 -7.34 10.37
N ARG A 420 7.98 -6.83 9.16
CA ARG A 420 8.42 -7.42 7.89
C ARG A 420 9.72 -6.84 7.36
N THR A 421 10.07 -5.62 7.74
CA THR A 421 11.28 -4.93 7.26
C THR A 421 12.48 -5.11 8.19
N ILE A 422 12.27 -5.28 9.49
CA ILE A 422 13.34 -5.43 10.48
C ILE A 422 13.59 -6.92 10.76
N PRO A 423 14.77 -7.47 10.40
CA PRO A 423 15.07 -8.90 10.58
C PRO A 423 14.86 -9.41 12.01
N GLY A 424 15.26 -8.63 13.02
CA GLY A 424 15.17 -9.00 14.44
C GLY A 424 13.74 -9.00 15.01
N LEU A 425 12.84 -8.18 14.48
CA LEU A 425 11.43 -8.12 14.92
C LEU A 425 10.60 -9.24 14.28
N ASN A 426 11.03 -9.70 13.10
CA ASN A 426 10.46 -10.82 12.37
C ASN A 426 10.66 -12.15 13.13
N LEU A 427 11.81 -12.32 13.80
CA LEU A 427 12.12 -13.52 14.59
C LEU A 427 11.11 -13.80 15.72
N LEU A 428 10.60 -12.76 16.39
CA LEU A 428 9.60 -12.91 17.46
C LEU A 428 8.24 -13.43 16.95
N ILE A 429 7.91 -13.22 15.68
CA ILE A 429 6.65 -13.69 15.07
C ILE A 429 6.79 -15.11 14.51
N TYR A 430 8.02 -15.57 14.27
CA TYR A 430 8.31 -16.86 13.65
C TYR A 430 8.93 -17.91 14.58
N PHE A 431 9.14 -17.61 15.87
CA PHE A 431 9.30 -18.66 16.87
C PHE A 431 7.96 -19.41 17.02
N LYS A 432 7.88 -20.55 16.33
CA LYS A 432 6.94 -21.64 16.59
C LYS A 432 7.65 -22.75 17.32
#